data_AF-F3FWR7-F1
#
_entry.id   AF-F3FWR7-F1
#
_cell.length_a   1.000
_cell.length_b   1.000
_cell.length_c   1.000
_cell.angle_alpha   90.00
_cell.angle_beta   90.00
_cell.angle_gamma   90.00
#
_symmetry.space_group_name_H-M   'P 1'
#
loop_
_entity.id
_entity.type
_entity.pdbx_description
1 polymer ?
#
loop_
_entity_poly.entity_id
_entity_poly.type
_entity_poly.pdbx_seq_one_letter_code
_entity_poly.pdbx_strand_id
1 'polypeptide(L)'
;MLLQRYTGQSSVTFGATVAGRPAELPGVEEQLGLFINTLPVIASPRAEQTVADWVQQVQAKNLALREHEHTPLYDIQRWARN
;
A
#
# COMPACT_ATOMS: atom_id res chain seq x y z
N MET A 1 7.46 15.33 -0.14
CA MET A 1 6.09 15.01 -0.62
C MET A 1 5.04 15.83 0.14
N LEU A 2 3.82 15.98 -0.40
CA LEU A 2 2.75 16.83 0.16
C LEU A 2 2.47 16.52 1.65
N LEU A 3 2.21 15.27 2.00
CA LEU A 3 1.87 14.87 3.36
C LEU A 3 3.00 15.16 4.36
N GLN A 4 4.26 14.90 4.02
CA GLN A 4 5.40 15.26 4.89
C GLN A 4 5.45 16.77 5.17
N ARG A 5 5.12 17.62 4.17
CA ARG A 5 5.13 19.08 4.33
C ARG A 5 3.99 19.56 5.24
N TYR A 6 2.80 18.96 5.10
CA TYR A 6 1.64 19.34 5.91
C TYR A 6 1.70 18.79 7.33
N THR A 7 2.36 17.65 7.54
CA THR A 7 2.46 16.99 8.86
C THR A 7 3.76 17.31 9.61
N GLY A 8 4.78 17.81 8.92
CA GLY A 8 6.13 17.98 9.46
C GLY A 8 6.87 16.66 9.72
N GLN A 9 6.29 15.51 9.36
CA GLN A 9 6.86 14.19 9.62
C GLN A 9 7.77 13.73 8.47
N SER A 10 8.92 13.13 8.80
CA SER A 10 9.85 12.56 7.81
C SER A 10 9.29 11.28 7.17
N SER A 11 8.47 10.53 7.90
CA SER A 11 7.74 9.35 7.41
C SER A 11 6.24 9.56 7.60
N VAL A 12 5.46 9.18 6.61
CA VAL A 12 3.99 9.27 6.65
C VAL A 12 3.38 7.91 6.32
N THR A 13 2.26 7.61 6.96
CA THR A 13 1.47 6.41 6.69
C THR A 13 0.08 6.82 6.22
N PHE A 14 -0.40 6.20 5.15
CA PHE A 14 -1.75 6.40 4.63
C PHE A 14 -2.34 5.08 4.12
N GLY A 15 -3.65 5.00 4.00
CA GLY A 15 -4.32 3.82 3.43
C GLY A 15 -4.31 3.85 1.90
N ALA A 16 -4.04 2.70 1.28
CA ALA A 16 -4.26 2.47 -0.14
C ALA A 16 -5.25 1.31 -0.32
N THR A 17 -6.29 1.55 -1.12
CA THR A 17 -7.28 0.52 -1.47
C THR A 17 -6.73 -0.35 -2.60
N VAL A 18 -6.73 -1.67 -2.37
CA VAL A 18 -6.35 -2.68 -3.35
C VAL A 18 -7.58 -3.45 -3.82
N ALA A 19 -7.52 -4.00 -5.03
CA ALA A 19 -8.61 -4.78 -5.58
C ALA A 19 -8.80 -6.12 -4.85
N GLY A 20 -7.73 -6.67 -4.25
CA GLY A 20 -7.72 -7.98 -3.57
C GLY A 20 -8.13 -9.14 -4.47
N ARG A 21 -7.88 -8.99 -5.78
CA ARG A 21 -8.14 -10.00 -6.81
C ARG A 21 -6.81 -10.68 -7.18
N PRO A 22 -6.55 -11.91 -6.69
CA PRO A 22 -5.29 -12.59 -6.97
C PRO A 22 -5.17 -12.97 -8.46
N ALA A 23 -4.09 -12.53 -9.12
CA ALA A 23 -3.89 -12.74 -10.56
C ALA A 23 -3.78 -14.22 -10.97
N GLU A 24 -3.49 -15.10 -10.01
CA GLU A 24 -3.40 -16.55 -10.19
C GLU A 24 -4.77 -17.26 -10.21
N LEU A 25 -5.87 -16.57 -9.88
CA LEU A 25 -7.23 -17.12 -9.92
C LEU A 25 -7.90 -16.80 -11.26
N PRO A 26 -8.13 -17.80 -12.15
CA PRO A 26 -8.75 -17.56 -13.45
C PRO A 26 -10.16 -16.97 -13.31
N GLY A 27 -10.45 -15.93 -14.09
CA GLY A 27 -11.77 -15.28 -14.11
C GLY A 27 -12.06 -14.39 -12.89
N VAL A 28 -11.07 -14.18 -12.00
CA VAL A 28 -11.28 -13.36 -10.79
C VAL A 28 -11.75 -11.95 -11.10
N GLU A 29 -11.32 -11.35 -12.21
CA GLU A 29 -11.70 -9.98 -12.60
C GLU A 29 -13.22 -9.82 -12.82
N GLU A 30 -13.90 -10.90 -13.20
CA GLU A 30 -15.33 -10.91 -13.54
C GLU A 30 -16.21 -11.39 -12.37
N GLN A 31 -15.61 -11.86 -11.28
CA GLN A 31 -16.34 -12.38 -10.13
C GLN A 31 -16.95 -11.26 -9.27
N LEU A 32 -18.24 -11.42 -8.95
CA LEU A 32 -18.94 -10.60 -7.95
C LEU A 32 -18.56 -11.07 -6.55
N GLY A 33 -18.19 -10.14 -5.68
CA GLY A 33 -17.82 -10.41 -4.29
C GLY A 33 -17.09 -9.26 -3.63
N LEU A 34 -16.85 -9.38 -2.32
CA LEU A 34 -16.07 -8.40 -1.54
C LEU A 34 -14.59 -8.77 -1.60
N PHE A 35 -13.88 -8.16 -2.54
CA PHE A 35 -12.45 -8.39 -2.73
C PHE A 35 -11.60 -7.19 -2.27
N ILE A 36 -12.17 -5.98 -2.27
CA ILE A 36 -11.40 -4.78 -1.93
C ILE A 36 -10.87 -4.86 -0.50
N ASN A 37 -9.63 -4.40 -0.32
CA ASN A 37 -9.01 -4.27 1.00
C ASN A 37 -8.25 -2.94 1.09
N THR A 38 -7.92 -2.50 2.31
CA THR A 38 -7.09 -1.31 2.53
C THR A 38 -5.82 -1.71 3.25
N LEU A 39 -4.67 -1.41 2.64
CA LEU A 39 -3.35 -1.67 3.22
C LEU A 39 -2.67 -0.34 3.62
N PRO A 40 -1.89 -0.32 4.71
CA PRO A 40 -1.08 0.83 5.06
C PRO A 40 0.13 0.94 4.12
N VAL A 41 0.31 2.12 3.53
CA VAL A 41 1.52 2.47 2.78
C VAL A 41 2.36 3.42 3.61
N ILE A 42 3.60 3.01 3.90
CA ILE A 42 4.58 3.80 4.64
C ILE A 42 5.57 4.43 3.65
N ALA A 43 5.59 5.76 3.64
CA ALA A 43 6.38 6.56 2.71
C ALA A 43 7.32 7.51 3.45
N SER A 44 8.60 7.45 3.11
CA SER A 44 9.65 8.35 3.62
C SER A 44 10.55 8.83 2.48
N PRO A 45 10.01 9.54 1.47
CA PRO A 45 10.79 10.03 0.33
C PRO A 45 11.84 11.03 0.78
N ARG A 46 13.02 10.97 0.15
CA ARG A 46 14.16 11.83 0.44
C ARG A 46 14.17 13.05 -0.47
N ALA A 47 14.73 14.16 -0.02
CA ALA A 47 14.69 15.42 -0.77
C ALA A 47 15.55 15.38 -2.04
N GLU A 48 16.65 14.62 -2.00
CA GLU A 48 17.58 14.39 -3.09
C GLU A 48 17.09 13.36 -4.13
N GLN A 49 15.98 12.68 -3.85
CA GLN A 49 15.45 11.62 -4.70
C GLN A 49 14.67 12.20 -5.89
N THR A 50 14.91 11.69 -7.09
CA THR A 50 14.09 12.09 -8.25
C THR A 50 12.67 11.53 -8.11
N VAL A 51 11.71 12.19 -8.77
CA VAL A 51 10.33 11.69 -8.81
C VAL A 51 10.25 10.31 -9.47
N ALA A 52 11.08 10.06 -10.50
CA ALA A 52 11.12 8.77 -11.19
C ALA A 52 11.56 7.63 -10.24
N ASP A 53 12.66 7.84 -9.50
CA ASP A 53 13.15 6.85 -8.53
C ASP A 53 12.11 6.59 -7.44
N TRP A 54 11.42 7.65 -7.00
CA TRP A 54 10.37 7.52 -6.01
C TRP A 54 9.17 6.71 -6.52
N VAL A 55 8.69 6.98 -7.74
CA VAL A 55 7.58 6.24 -8.34
C VAL A 55 7.95 4.77 -8.51
N GLN A 56 9.17 4.46 -8.95
CA GLN A 56 9.65 3.08 -9.07
C GLN A 56 9.67 2.37 -7.70
N GLN A 57 10.11 3.04 -6.64
CA GLN A 57 10.08 2.48 -5.30
C GLN A 57 8.65 2.23 -4.79
N VAL A 58 7.72 3.15 -5.06
CA VAL A 58 6.30 2.96 -4.71
C VAL A 58 5.72 1.77 -5.49
N GLN A 59 6.03 1.65 -6.78
CA GLN A 59 5.58 0.52 -7.59
C GLN A 59 6.13 -0.81 -7.08
N ALA A 60 7.43 -0.87 -6.76
CA ALA A 60 8.06 -2.08 -6.20
C ALA A 60 7.44 -2.48 -4.85
N LYS A 61 7.16 -1.50 -3.97
CA LYS A 61 6.46 -1.73 -2.71
C LYS A 61 5.04 -2.28 -2.94
N ASN A 62 4.28 -1.66 -3.85
CA ASN A 62 2.93 -2.12 -4.16
C ASN A 62 2.93 -3.54 -4.74
N LEU A 63 3.93 -3.90 -5.54
CA LEU A 63 4.06 -5.26 -6.07
C LEU A 63 4.34 -6.27 -4.95
N ALA A 64 5.24 -5.95 -4.02
CA ALA A 64 5.53 -6.81 -2.87
C ALA A 64 4.31 -6.96 -1.93
N LEU A 65 3.47 -5.92 -1.82
CA LEU A 65 2.25 -6.00 -1.00
C LEU A 65 1.20 -6.95 -1.58
N ARG A 66 1.25 -7.29 -2.89
CA ARG A 66 0.28 -8.18 -3.55
C ARG A 66 0.12 -9.52 -2.84
N GLU A 67 1.24 -10.09 -2.38
CA GLU A 67 1.27 -11.37 -1.68
C GLU A 67 0.49 -11.35 -0.36
N HIS A 68 0.24 -10.17 0.19
CA HIS A 68 -0.39 -9.98 1.50
C HIS A 68 -1.73 -9.22 1.43
N GLU A 69 -2.27 -8.97 0.22
CA GLU A 69 -3.48 -8.15 0.00
C GLU A 69 -4.75 -8.68 0.66
N HIS A 70 -4.76 -9.94 1.08
CA HIS A 70 -5.88 -10.56 1.79
C HIS A 70 -5.84 -10.31 3.32
N THR A 71 -4.77 -9.71 3.84
CA THR A 71 -4.62 -9.48 5.28
C THR A 71 -5.56 -8.39 5.77
N PRO A 72 -6.47 -8.64 6.72
CA PRO A 72 -7.39 -7.61 7.21
C PRO A 72 -6.64 -6.45 7.87
N LEU A 73 -7.06 -5.21 7.59
CA LEU A 73 -6.44 -4.01 8.17
C LEU A 73 -6.42 -4.03 9.71
N TYR A 74 -7.46 -4.57 10.34
CA TYR A 74 -7.53 -4.62 11.81
C TYR A 74 -6.45 -5.53 12.43
N ASP A 75 -6.06 -6.61 11.74
CA ASP A 75 -4.98 -7.48 12.18
C ASP A 75 -3.63 -6.77 12.08
N ILE A 76 -3.38 -6.09 10.96
CA ILE A 76 -2.18 -5.27 10.76
C ILE A 76 -2.05 -4.20 11.86
N GLN A 77 -3.15 -3.52 12.17
CA GLN A 77 -3.19 -2.51 13.23
C GLN A 77 -2.98 -3.12 14.62
N ARG A 78 -3.49 -4.32 14.87
CA ARG A 78 -3.29 -5.03 16.14
C ARG A 78 -1.82 -5.43 16.31
N TRP A 79 -1.18 -5.94 15.27
CA TRP A 79 0.24 -6.31 15.32
C TRP A 79 1.15 -5.10 15.53
N ALA A 80 0.87 -3.96 14.88
CA ALA A 80 1.67 -2.75 15.01
C ALA A 80 1.56 -2.05 16.39
N ARG A 81 0.62 -2.47 17.25
CA ARG A 81 0.43 -1.93 18.61
C ARG A 81 1.14 -2.75 19.69
N ASN A 82 1.63 -3.94 19.36
CA ASN A 82 2.36 -4.84 20.25
C ASN A 82 3.85 -4.81 19.94
#